data_AF-A0A3D5H9H1-F1
#
_entry.id   AF-A0A3D5H9H1-F1
#
_cell.length_a   1.000
_cell.length_b   1.000
_cell.length_c   1.000
_cell.angle_alpha   90.00
_cell.angle_beta   90.00
_cell.angle_gamma   90.00
#
_symmetry.space_group_name_H-M   'P 1'
#
loop_
_entity.id
_entity.type
_entity.pdbx_description
1 polymer ?
#
loop_
_entity_poly.entity_id
_entity_poly.type
_entity_poly.pdbx_seq_one_letter_code
_entity_poly.pdbx_strand_id
1 'polypeptide(L)'
;MRKFKLFIVNLAVCFLLPQLLLLGCSLIGFGIGAISDSSSRDGDAVPIVELRGLKERDGIAVVLQSGRRIEGDFISVREENAGIYRERYIAAVADLRAEGCVPLLDDSITFASRNAPWLKERGEFRGVDPGAMVVNQSGRRVVVSDLGELKADSSADVDLFFFSALVRERKLPFLTKSVLMKVKGDTTEVLVVDLVRVEVSEPRNAKFIGLAIGAAIDAVAIVLLTNSAEQSCNETAEESCHHSGSRK
;
A
#
# COMPACT_ATOMS: atom_id res chain seq x y z
N MET A 1 -33.27 26.51 35.00
CA MET A 1 -31.97 26.33 34.28
C MET A 1 -31.76 24.92 33.69
N ARG A 2 -32.20 23.81 34.31
CA ARG A 2 -32.04 22.46 33.72
C ARG A 2 -32.81 22.25 32.39
N LYS A 3 -34.06 22.74 32.30
CA LYS A 3 -34.87 22.64 31.06
C LYS A 3 -34.23 23.33 29.84
N PHE A 4 -33.51 24.43 30.06
CA PHE A 4 -32.84 25.18 28.99
C PHE A 4 -31.63 24.42 28.41
N LYS A 5 -30.90 23.66 29.24
CA LYS A 5 -29.79 22.81 28.76
C LYS A 5 -30.30 21.63 27.93
N LEU A 6 -31.42 21.01 28.32
CA LEU A 6 -32.03 19.92 27.56
C LEU A 6 -32.51 20.39 26.18
N PHE A 7 -33.11 21.59 26.12
CA PHE A 7 -33.56 22.19 24.88
C PHE A 7 -32.40 22.47 23.91
N ILE A 8 -31.28 23.02 24.39
CA ILE A 8 -30.10 23.28 23.55
C ILE A 8 -29.49 21.97 23.02
N VAL A 9 -29.43 20.92 23.84
CA VAL A 9 -28.90 19.62 23.41
C VAL A 9 -29.79 18.98 22.34
N ASN A 10 -31.12 18.98 22.53
CA ASN A 10 -32.06 18.46 21.51
C ASN A 10 -32.01 19.28 20.22
N LEU A 11 -31.91 20.60 20.31
CA LEU A 11 -31.77 21.46 19.13
C LEU A 11 -30.46 21.16 18.37
N ALA A 12 -29.35 20.99 19.09
CA ALA A 12 -28.06 20.66 18.48
C ALA A 12 -28.09 19.28 17.79
N VAL A 13 -28.70 18.26 18.41
CA VAL A 13 -28.86 16.93 17.82
C VAL A 13 -29.73 16.99 16.57
N CYS A 14 -30.87 17.69 16.61
CA CYS A 14 -31.76 17.83 15.46
C CYS A 14 -31.15 18.63 14.29
N PHE A 15 -30.17 19.49 14.53
CA PHE A 15 -29.47 20.22 13.45
C PHE A 15 -28.22 19.49 12.93
N LEU A 16 -27.49 18.78 13.78
CA LEU A 16 -26.27 18.06 13.37
C LEU A 16 -26.57 16.76 12.62
N LEU A 17 -27.60 15.99 13.03
CA LEU A 17 -27.93 14.70 12.40
C LEU A 17 -28.32 14.82 10.92
N PRO A 18 -29.20 15.77 10.51
CA PRO A 18 -29.57 15.93 9.11
C PRO A 18 -28.42 16.45 8.25
N GLN A 19 -27.51 17.26 8.82
CA GLN A 19 -26.33 17.73 8.08
C GLN A 19 -25.34 16.60 7.81
N LEU A 20 -25.19 15.65 8.74
CA LEU A 20 -24.45 14.40 8.51
C LEU A 20 -25.10 13.51 7.44
N LEU A 21 -26.44 13.48 7.36
CA LEU A 21 -27.18 12.73 6.34
C LEU A 21 -27.15 13.41 4.96
N LEU A 22 -27.15 14.75 4.90
CA LEU A 22 -27.07 15.55 3.67
C LEU A 22 -25.67 15.59 3.06
N LEU A 23 -24.62 15.28 3.83
CA LEU A 23 -23.24 15.15 3.34
C LEU A 23 -23.01 13.87 2.50
N GLY A 24 -24.06 13.12 2.14
CA GLY A 24 -23.99 12.02 1.17
C GLY A 24 -23.28 10.75 1.65
N CYS A 25 -22.72 10.76 2.86
CA CYS A 25 -22.16 9.59 3.53
C CYS A 25 -23.28 8.75 4.15
N SER A 26 -24.23 8.25 3.34
CA SER A 26 -25.06 7.16 3.84
C SER A 26 -24.14 5.98 4.16
N LEU A 27 -24.22 5.46 5.38
CA LEU A 27 -23.47 4.27 5.80
C LEU A 27 -23.74 3.08 4.85
N ILE A 28 -24.91 3.09 4.21
CA ILE A 28 -25.35 2.17 3.14
C ILE A 28 -24.51 2.36 1.85
N GLY A 29 -24.14 3.60 1.49
CA GLY A 29 -23.26 3.90 0.36
C GLY A 29 -21.82 3.43 0.57
N PHE A 30 -21.31 3.45 1.80
CA PHE A 30 -20.01 2.86 2.13
C PHE A 30 -20.05 1.32 2.09
N GLY A 31 -21.13 0.69 2.54
CA GLY A 31 -21.29 -0.76 2.51
C GLY A 31 -21.35 -1.35 1.09
N ILE A 32 -22.05 -0.67 0.17
CA ILE A 32 -22.17 -1.13 -1.23
C ILE A 32 -20.89 -0.81 -2.02
N GLY A 33 -20.25 0.34 -1.77
CA GLY A 33 -18.95 0.68 -2.37
C GLY A 33 -17.85 -0.34 -2.05
N ALA A 34 -17.77 -0.82 -0.80
CA ALA A 34 -16.80 -1.83 -0.38
C ALA A 34 -17.04 -3.23 -0.99
N ILE A 35 -18.27 -3.53 -1.42
CA ILE A 35 -18.61 -4.80 -2.10
C ILE A 35 -18.35 -4.67 -3.62
N SER A 36 -18.60 -3.51 -4.21
CA SER A 36 -18.33 -3.25 -5.63
C SER A 36 -16.84 -3.34 -5.99
N ASP A 37 -15.96 -2.94 -5.06
CA ASP A 37 -14.50 -3.00 -5.23
C ASP A 37 -13.91 -4.42 -5.08
N SER A 38 -14.76 -5.43 -4.83
CA SER A 38 -14.31 -6.82 -4.63
C SER A 38 -14.33 -7.68 -5.90
N SER A 39 -14.81 -7.13 -7.04
CA SER A 39 -15.01 -7.88 -8.27
C SER A 39 -13.84 -7.84 -9.26
N SER A 40 -12.91 -6.88 -9.14
CA SER A 40 -11.63 -6.91 -9.86
C SER A 40 -10.53 -7.46 -8.95
N ARG A 41 -10.46 -8.79 -8.84
CA ARG A 41 -9.37 -9.54 -8.15
C ARG A 41 -8.03 -9.48 -8.90
N ASP A 42 -7.68 -8.36 -9.51
CA ASP A 42 -6.28 -8.09 -9.78
C ASP A 42 -5.73 -7.48 -8.50
N GLY A 43 -5.25 -8.34 -7.59
CA GLY A 43 -4.52 -7.87 -6.41
C GLY A 43 -3.42 -6.93 -6.89
N ASP A 44 -3.27 -5.78 -6.23
CA ASP A 44 -2.29 -4.78 -6.61
C ASP A 44 -0.94 -5.46 -6.85
N ALA A 45 -0.51 -5.46 -8.11
CA ALA A 45 0.75 -6.07 -8.49
C ALA A 45 1.85 -5.20 -7.89
N VAL A 46 2.41 -5.66 -6.78
CA VAL A 46 3.49 -4.97 -6.10
C VAL A 46 4.73 -5.11 -6.97
N PRO A 47 5.36 -3.98 -7.38
CA PRO A 47 6.60 -4.05 -8.13
C PRO A 47 7.62 -4.81 -7.28
N ILE A 48 8.40 -5.69 -7.91
CA ILE A 48 9.37 -6.55 -7.20
C ILE A 48 10.33 -5.73 -6.30
N VAL A 49 10.54 -4.44 -6.62
CA VAL A 49 11.32 -3.50 -5.81
C VAL A 49 10.82 -3.35 -4.37
N GLU A 50 9.52 -3.56 -4.12
CA GLU A 50 8.88 -3.35 -2.82
C GLU A 50 8.85 -4.61 -1.94
N LEU A 51 9.42 -5.73 -2.42
CA LEU A 51 9.48 -7.00 -1.67
C LEU A 51 10.09 -6.86 -0.26
N ARG A 52 10.99 -5.90 -0.04
CA ARG A 52 11.60 -5.65 1.28
C ARG A 52 10.67 -4.94 2.27
N GLY A 53 9.58 -4.36 1.80
CA GLY A 53 8.54 -3.77 2.66
C GLY A 53 7.62 -4.83 3.27
N LEU A 54 7.65 -6.06 2.74
CA LEU A 54 6.86 -7.18 3.25
C LEU A 54 7.40 -7.65 4.60
N LYS A 55 6.46 -7.95 5.50
CA LYS A 55 6.76 -8.53 6.81
C LYS A 55 6.75 -10.04 6.69
N GLU A 56 7.56 -10.69 7.53
CA GLU A 56 7.48 -12.14 7.69
C GLU A 56 6.02 -12.55 7.95
N ARG A 57 5.58 -13.59 7.24
CA ARG A 57 4.22 -14.15 7.25
C ARG A 57 3.15 -13.36 6.48
N ASP A 58 3.53 -12.32 5.74
CA ASP A 58 2.61 -11.71 4.80
C ASP A 58 2.23 -12.72 3.71
N GLY A 59 0.93 -12.92 3.48
CA GLY A 59 0.46 -13.82 2.43
C GLY A 59 0.76 -13.22 1.06
N ILE A 60 1.51 -13.93 0.23
CA ILE A 60 1.87 -13.49 -1.12
C ILE A 60 1.54 -14.55 -2.15
N ALA A 61 1.29 -14.11 -3.38
CA ALA A 61 1.27 -14.95 -4.55
C ALA A 61 2.31 -14.47 -5.55
N VAL A 62 3.16 -15.37 -6.02
CA VAL A 62 4.15 -15.07 -7.05
C VAL A 62 3.73 -15.69 -8.37
N VAL A 63 3.77 -14.90 -9.43
CA VAL A 63 3.50 -15.36 -10.80
C VAL A 63 4.83 -15.48 -11.52
N LEU A 64 5.13 -16.68 -12.01
CA LEU A 64 6.37 -16.97 -12.72
C LEU A 64 6.26 -16.65 -14.21
N GLN A 65 7.40 -16.55 -14.90
CA GLN A 65 7.48 -16.42 -16.36
C GLN A 65 6.79 -17.57 -17.09
N SER A 66 6.73 -18.75 -16.48
CA SER A 66 5.99 -19.90 -16.99
C SER A 66 4.46 -19.75 -16.90
N GLY A 67 3.95 -18.68 -16.28
CA GLY A 67 2.54 -18.49 -15.97
C GLY A 67 2.08 -19.25 -14.72
N ARG A 68 2.94 -20.08 -14.11
CA ARG A 68 2.63 -20.76 -12.84
C ARG A 68 2.49 -19.73 -11.73
N ARG A 69 1.41 -19.85 -10.95
CA ARG A 69 1.17 -19.05 -9.74
C ARG A 69 1.43 -19.90 -8.50
N ILE A 70 2.23 -19.39 -7.57
CA ILE A 70 2.58 -20.04 -6.30
C ILE A 70 2.11 -19.13 -5.17
N GLU A 71 1.28 -19.66 -4.29
CA GLU A 71 0.79 -18.95 -3.09
C GLU A 71 1.47 -19.48 -1.84
N GLY A 72 1.83 -18.59 -0.92
CA GLY A 72 2.42 -18.94 0.34
C GLY A 72 2.67 -17.72 1.22
N ASP A 73 3.28 -17.96 2.38
CA ASP A 73 3.65 -16.88 3.29
C ASP A 73 5.06 -16.39 2.96
N PHE A 74 5.26 -15.07 2.86
CA PHE A 74 6.58 -14.48 2.70
C PHE A 74 7.44 -14.79 3.92
N ILE A 75 8.68 -15.23 3.68
CA ILE A 75 9.69 -15.42 4.74
C ILE A 75 10.73 -14.31 4.60
N SER A 76 11.48 -14.28 3.51
CA SER A 76 12.54 -13.30 3.33
C SER A 76 12.99 -13.20 1.88
N VAL A 77 13.80 -12.20 1.60
CA VAL A 77 14.51 -12.04 0.34
C VAL A 77 15.97 -12.44 0.55
N ARG A 78 16.54 -13.23 -0.36
CA ARG A 78 17.96 -13.62 -0.35
C ARG A 78 18.70 -12.89 -1.46
N GLU A 79 19.74 -12.16 -1.07
CA GLU A 79 20.68 -11.55 -2.00
C GLU A 79 21.71 -12.57 -2.48
N GLU A 80 22.21 -12.36 -3.69
CA GLU A 80 23.35 -13.11 -4.21
C GLU A 80 24.61 -12.78 -3.39
N ASN A 81 25.54 -13.74 -3.32
CA ASN A 81 26.83 -13.48 -2.70
C ASN A 81 27.52 -12.31 -3.43
N ALA A 82 28.00 -11.32 -2.68
CA ALA A 82 28.56 -10.09 -3.25
C ALA A 82 29.72 -10.33 -4.24
N GLY A 83 30.58 -11.34 -4.00
CA GLY A 83 31.66 -11.70 -4.91
C GLY A 83 31.12 -12.27 -6.23
N ILE A 84 30.21 -13.25 -6.13
CA ILE A 84 29.57 -13.88 -7.31
C ILE A 84 28.79 -12.84 -8.12
N TYR A 85 28.02 -11.98 -7.44
CA TYR A 85 27.27 -10.92 -8.09
C TYR A 85 28.19 -9.94 -8.82
N ARG A 86 29.27 -9.49 -8.17
CA ARG A 86 30.26 -8.58 -8.78
C ARG A 86 30.85 -9.17 -10.06
N GLU A 87 31.27 -10.43 -10.03
CA GLU A 87 31.83 -11.11 -11.20
C GLU A 87 30.84 -11.15 -12.36
N ARG A 88 29.59 -11.55 -12.08
CA ARG A 88 28.52 -11.59 -13.09
C ARG A 88 28.19 -10.21 -13.65
N TYR A 89 28.15 -9.19 -12.80
CA TYR A 89 27.87 -7.82 -13.23
C TYR A 89 28.99 -7.28 -14.12
N ILE A 90 30.25 -7.46 -13.73
CA ILE A 90 31.41 -7.04 -14.53
C ILE A 90 31.40 -7.74 -15.89
N ALA A 91 31.14 -9.04 -15.93
CA ALA A 91 31.04 -9.79 -17.18
C ALA A 91 29.91 -9.25 -18.07
N ALA A 92 28.71 -9.07 -17.53
CA ALA A 92 27.57 -8.55 -18.29
C ALA A 92 27.83 -7.12 -18.82
N VAL A 93 28.45 -6.25 -18.02
CA VAL A 93 28.79 -4.88 -18.45
C VAL A 93 29.87 -4.87 -19.52
N ALA A 94 30.85 -5.78 -19.44
CA ALA A 94 31.91 -5.89 -20.46
C ALA A 94 31.32 -6.17 -21.85
N ASP A 95 30.29 -7.01 -21.93
CA ASP A 95 29.60 -7.35 -23.19
C ASP A 95 28.75 -6.18 -23.73
N LEU A 96 28.24 -5.31 -22.84
CA LEU A 96 27.32 -4.23 -23.18
C LEU A 96 28.00 -2.87 -23.45
N ARG A 97 29.29 -2.72 -23.12
CA ARG A 97 30.02 -1.45 -23.19
C ARG A 97 30.08 -0.82 -24.58
N ALA A 98 29.97 -1.61 -25.65
CA ALA A 98 29.94 -1.09 -27.01
C ALA A 98 28.63 -0.37 -27.36
N GLU A 99 27.55 -0.64 -26.62
CA GLU A 99 26.20 -0.15 -26.92
C GLU A 99 25.81 1.09 -26.10
N GLY A 100 26.40 1.28 -24.91
CA GLY A 100 26.14 2.45 -24.08
C GLY A 100 26.83 2.44 -22.72
N CYS A 101 26.73 3.57 -22.00
CA CYS A 101 27.29 3.73 -20.65
C CYS A 101 26.31 3.23 -19.58
N VAL A 102 26.80 2.39 -18.67
CA VAL A 102 26.08 1.92 -17.48
C VAL A 102 26.91 2.18 -16.23
N PRO A 103 26.29 2.38 -15.05
CA PRO A 103 27.04 2.61 -13.81
C PRO A 103 27.93 1.40 -13.47
N LEU A 104 29.14 1.66 -12.98
CA LEU A 104 30.00 0.62 -12.42
C LEU A 104 29.64 0.36 -10.96
N LEU A 105 29.86 -0.87 -10.49
CA LEU A 105 29.68 -1.18 -9.07
C LEU A 105 30.61 -0.32 -8.21
N ASP A 106 30.07 0.12 -7.09
CA ASP A 106 30.69 1.00 -6.09
C ASP A 106 31.02 2.41 -6.60
N ASP A 107 30.56 2.76 -7.80
CA ASP A 107 30.72 4.11 -8.31
C ASP A 107 29.83 5.09 -7.55
N SER A 108 30.32 6.31 -7.35
CA SER A 108 29.47 7.36 -6.82
C SER A 108 28.58 7.87 -7.93
N ILE A 109 27.27 7.84 -7.67
CA ILE A 109 26.26 8.29 -8.61
C ILE A 109 25.49 9.48 -8.05
N THR A 110 25.12 10.39 -8.94
CA THR A 110 24.18 11.47 -8.68
C THR A 110 22.95 11.25 -9.55
N PHE A 111 21.76 11.33 -8.96
CA PHE A 111 20.52 11.09 -9.69
C PHE A 111 19.39 12.00 -9.20
N ALA A 112 18.37 12.17 -10.03
CA ALA A 112 17.17 12.93 -9.71
C ALA A 112 15.93 12.24 -10.28
N SER A 113 14.82 12.30 -9.55
CA SER A 113 13.53 11.80 -10.04
C SER A 113 12.94 12.74 -11.10
N ARG A 114 12.22 12.20 -12.09
CA ARG A 114 11.42 13.00 -13.05
C ARG A 114 10.40 13.88 -12.36
N ASN A 115 9.87 13.44 -11.22
CA ASN A 115 8.84 14.15 -10.46
C ASN A 115 9.42 15.26 -9.57
N ALA A 116 10.73 15.22 -9.31
CA ALA A 116 11.43 16.22 -8.50
C ALA A 116 12.85 16.46 -9.04
N PRO A 117 12.99 17.01 -10.27
CA PRO A 117 14.29 17.13 -10.94
C PRO A 117 15.27 18.07 -10.24
N TRP A 118 14.76 18.97 -9.38
CA TRP A 118 15.58 19.85 -8.55
C TRP A 118 16.20 19.16 -7.33
N LEU A 119 15.64 18.01 -6.91
CA LEU A 119 16.15 17.26 -5.77
C LEU A 119 17.17 16.23 -6.26
N LYS A 120 18.44 16.66 -6.30
CA LYS A 120 19.56 15.78 -6.63
C LYS A 120 19.97 15.00 -5.40
N GLU A 121 20.01 13.69 -5.56
CA GLU A 121 20.47 12.76 -4.55
C GLU A 121 21.80 12.15 -4.98
N ARG A 122 22.66 11.84 -4.00
CA ARG A 122 23.93 11.16 -4.24
C ARG A 122 23.94 9.84 -3.49
N GLY A 123 24.59 8.85 -4.09
CA GLY A 123 24.80 7.56 -3.45
C GLY A 123 25.90 6.74 -4.11
N GLU A 124 26.11 5.55 -3.57
CA GLU A 124 27.03 4.57 -4.15
C GLU A 124 26.22 3.50 -4.88
N PHE A 125 26.48 3.26 -6.17
CA PHE A 125 25.77 2.25 -6.94
C PHE A 125 26.19 0.85 -6.50
N ARG A 126 25.25 0.03 -6.06
CA ARG A 126 25.50 -1.33 -5.56
C ARG A 126 25.01 -2.43 -6.49
N GLY A 127 24.15 -2.11 -7.44
CA GLY A 127 23.65 -3.08 -8.39
C GLY A 127 22.25 -2.79 -8.90
N VAL A 128 21.61 -3.83 -9.42
CA VAL A 128 20.30 -3.76 -10.04
C VAL A 128 19.37 -4.77 -9.40
N ASP A 129 18.11 -4.39 -9.24
CA ASP A 129 17.00 -5.29 -8.97
C ASP A 129 15.92 -5.09 -10.04
N PRO A 130 14.90 -5.96 -10.15
CA PRO A 130 13.89 -5.81 -11.19
C PRO A 130 13.19 -4.44 -11.10
N GLY A 131 13.39 -3.63 -12.15
CA GLY A 131 12.84 -2.27 -12.27
C GLY A 131 13.58 -1.19 -11.47
N ALA A 132 14.65 -1.52 -10.76
CA ALA A 132 15.30 -0.60 -9.83
C ALA A 132 16.83 -0.69 -9.83
N MET A 133 17.48 0.41 -9.48
CA MET A 133 18.88 0.41 -9.07
C MET A 133 18.98 0.35 -7.55
N VAL A 134 20.00 -0.35 -7.04
CA VAL A 134 20.31 -0.43 -5.62
C VAL A 134 21.43 0.56 -5.31
N VAL A 135 21.20 1.43 -4.33
CA VAL A 135 22.11 2.51 -3.94
C VAL A 135 22.39 2.48 -2.45
N ASN A 136 23.60 2.87 -2.08
CA ASN A 136 24.13 2.93 -0.71
C ASN A 136 24.21 1.56 0.01
N GLN A 137 24.93 1.54 1.13
CA GLN A 137 25.08 0.35 1.97
C GLN A 137 23.77 -0.12 2.62
N SER A 138 22.79 0.77 2.77
CA SER A 138 21.45 0.41 3.24
C SER A 138 20.66 -0.42 2.24
N GLY A 139 21.13 -0.53 0.99
CA GLY A 139 20.41 -1.23 -0.08
C GLY A 139 19.14 -0.49 -0.48
N ARG A 140 19.15 0.85 -0.46
CA ARG A 140 18.00 1.64 -0.91
C ARG A 140 17.77 1.34 -2.39
N ARG A 141 16.53 1.06 -2.77
CA ARG A 141 16.17 0.82 -4.17
C ARG A 141 15.52 2.06 -4.75
N VAL A 142 15.92 2.42 -5.97
CA VAL A 142 15.40 3.58 -6.70
C VAL A 142 14.85 3.07 -8.03
N VAL A 143 13.57 3.31 -8.26
CA VAL A 143 12.87 2.87 -9.47
C VAL A 143 13.50 3.56 -10.68
N VAL A 144 14.02 2.78 -11.64
CA VAL A 144 14.76 3.32 -12.78
C VAL A 144 13.83 4.07 -13.74
N SER A 145 12.56 3.65 -13.86
CA SER A 145 11.57 4.38 -14.67
C SER A 145 11.30 5.78 -14.17
N ASP A 146 11.52 6.04 -12.88
CA ASP A 146 11.18 7.31 -12.24
C ASP A 146 12.35 8.29 -12.26
N LEU A 147 13.51 7.87 -12.76
CA LEU A 147 14.69 8.72 -12.90
C LEU A 147 14.54 9.67 -14.10
N GLY A 148 14.94 10.92 -13.90
CA GLY A 148 15.07 11.93 -14.96
C GLY A 148 16.53 12.25 -15.29
N GLU A 149 17.44 12.05 -14.33
CA GLU A 149 18.89 12.23 -14.50
C GLU A 149 19.61 11.12 -13.73
N LEU A 150 20.67 10.56 -14.32
CA LEU A 150 21.58 9.64 -13.68
C LEU A 150 23.00 9.91 -14.20
N LYS A 151 23.92 10.19 -13.28
CA LYS A 151 25.33 10.43 -13.55
C LYS A 151 26.17 9.56 -12.65
N ALA A 152 27.29 9.11 -13.19
CA ALA A 152 28.26 8.26 -12.52
C ALA A 152 29.61 8.97 -12.59
N ASP A 153 30.36 9.01 -11.49
CA ASP A 153 31.62 9.74 -11.42
C ASP A 153 32.68 9.08 -12.33
N SER A 154 32.63 7.76 -12.53
CA SER A 154 33.59 7.01 -13.35
C SER A 154 33.25 6.93 -14.83
N SER A 155 31.99 7.14 -15.22
CA SER A 155 31.54 7.06 -16.61
C SER A 155 30.89 8.37 -17.05
N ALA A 156 31.36 8.94 -18.16
CA ALA A 156 30.65 10.05 -18.80
C ALA A 156 29.18 9.67 -19.03
N ASP A 157 28.27 10.57 -18.64
CA ASP A 157 26.80 10.48 -18.66
C ASP A 157 26.20 9.09 -18.93
N VAL A 158 25.64 8.47 -17.89
CA VAL A 158 24.91 7.20 -18.01
C VAL A 158 23.72 7.42 -18.95
N ASP A 159 23.64 6.64 -20.02
CA ASP A 159 22.47 6.67 -20.89
C ASP A 159 21.31 6.01 -20.14
N LEU A 160 20.43 6.84 -19.59
CA LEU A 160 19.32 6.38 -18.77
C LEU A 160 18.30 5.55 -19.57
N PHE A 161 18.10 5.84 -20.86
CA PHE A 161 17.19 5.05 -21.69
C PHE A 161 17.75 3.67 -21.95
N PHE A 162 19.04 3.58 -22.29
CA PHE A 162 19.75 2.33 -22.46
C PHE A 162 19.78 1.54 -21.15
N PHE A 163 20.18 2.16 -20.04
CA PHE A 163 20.21 1.51 -18.72
C PHE A 163 18.82 1.01 -18.30
N SER A 164 17.77 1.83 -18.46
CA SER A 164 16.39 1.42 -18.17
C SER A 164 15.94 0.23 -19.02
N ALA A 165 16.30 0.20 -20.31
CA ALA A 165 16.02 -0.92 -21.19
C ALA A 165 16.71 -2.20 -20.72
N LEU A 166 18.00 -2.14 -20.36
CA LEU A 166 18.75 -3.29 -19.84
C LEU A 166 18.14 -3.87 -18.56
N VAL A 167 17.73 -3.01 -17.62
CA VAL A 167 17.07 -3.43 -16.37
C VAL A 167 15.72 -4.08 -16.67
N ARG A 168 14.90 -3.46 -17.53
CA ARG A 168 13.57 -3.96 -17.91
C ARG A 168 13.64 -5.28 -18.67
N GLU A 169 14.59 -5.41 -19.59
CA GLU A 169 14.82 -6.60 -20.41
C GLU A 169 15.62 -7.69 -19.69
N ARG A 170 16.00 -7.47 -18.41
CA ARG A 170 16.76 -8.42 -17.57
C ARG A 170 18.13 -8.80 -18.17
N LYS A 171 18.75 -7.87 -18.89
CA LYS A 171 20.09 -8.06 -19.48
C LYS A 171 21.22 -7.86 -18.45
N LEU A 172 20.92 -7.21 -17.33
CA LEU A 172 21.83 -7.09 -16.18
C LEU A 172 21.44 -8.11 -15.10
N PRO A 173 22.42 -8.72 -14.41
CA PRO A 173 22.14 -9.61 -13.29
C PRO A 173 21.49 -8.84 -12.13
N PHE A 174 20.61 -9.51 -11.40
CA PHE A 174 19.96 -8.93 -10.22
C PHE A 174 20.73 -9.26 -8.95
N LEU A 175 20.85 -8.27 -8.06
CA LEU A 175 21.45 -8.42 -6.74
C LEU A 175 20.58 -9.32 -5.86
N THR A 176 19.26 -9.16 -5.95
CA THR A 176 18.32 -10.08 -5.33
C THR A 176 18.26 -11.38 -6.12
N LYS A 177 18.65 -12.47 -5.48
CA LYS A 177 18.66 -13.81 -6.09
C LYS A 177 17.29 -14.46 -6.05
N SER A 178 16.67 -14.49 -4.87
CA SER A 178 15.46 -15.28 -4.65
C SER A 178 14.57 -14.73 -3.53
N VAL A 179 13.30 -15.14 -3.59
CA VAL A 179 12.31 -14.95 -2.53
C VAL A 179 12.09 -16.29 -1.86
N LEU A 180 12.17 -16.31 -0.53
CA LEU A 180 11.83 -17.46 0.29
C LEU A 180 10.39 -17.32 0.77
N MET A 181 9.60 -18.36 0.55
CA MET A 181 8.20 -18.42 0.96
C MET A 181 7.86 -19.77 1.58
N LYS A 182 6.86 -19.80 2.45
CA LYS A 182 6.31 -21.02 3.04
C LYS A 182 5.09 -21.46 2.26
N VAL A 183 5.18 -22.60 1.59
CA VAL A 183 4.10 -23.17 0.77
C VAL A 183 3.69 -24.50 1.39
N LYS A 184 2.45 -24.59 1.89
CA LYS A 184 1.89 -25.80 2.52
C LYS A 184 2.76 -26.40 3.64
N GLY A 185 3.52 -25.57 4.35
CA GLY A 185 4.40 -26.02 5.44
C GLY A 185 5.87 -26.03 5.09
N ASP A 186 6.22 -26.12 3.81
CA ASP A 186 7.60 -26.24 3.34
C ASP A 186 8.17 -24.91 2.84
N THR A 187 9.45 -24.68 3.09
CA THR A 187 10.16 -23.51 2.56
C THR A 187 10.48 -23.74 1.09
N THR A 188 9.96 -22.87 0.23
CA THR A 188 10.18 -22.85 -1.21
C THR A 188 11.00 -21.62 -1.59
N GLU A 189 12.08 -21.83 -2.34
CA GLU A 189 12.90 -20.76 -2.91
C GLU A 189 12.46 -20.49 -4.35
N VAL A 190 12.10 -19.24 -4.64
CA VAL A 190 11.68 -18.80 -5.98
C VAL A 190 12.70 -17.79 -6.50
N LEU A 191 13.33 -18.10 -7.64
CA LEU A 191 14.34 -17.22 -8.22
C LEU A 191 13.70 -15.96 -8.78
N VAL A 192 14.30 -14.80 -8.50
CA VAL A 192 13.77 -13.50 -8.95
C VAL A 192 13.80 -13.38 -10.48
N VAL A 193 14.75 -14.03 -11.14
CA VAL A 193 14.79 -14.09 -12.61
C VAL A 193 13.56 -14.76 -13.22
N ASP A 194 12.90 -15.64 -12.47
CA ASP A 194 11.69 -16.33 -12.92
C ASP A 194 10.40 -15.58 -12.53
N LEU A 195 10.48 -14.55 -11.69
CA LEU A 195 9.31 -13.79 -11.23
C LEU A 195 8.84 -12.80 -12.29
N VAL A 196 7.53 -12.75 -12.55
CA VAL A 196 6.88 -11.71 -13.39
C VAL A 196 6.28 -10.63 -12.51
N ARG A 197 5.50 -11.03 -11.50
CA ARG A 197 4.86 -10.12 -10.55
C ARG A 197 4.68 -10.79 -9.19
N VAL A 198 4.55 -9.97 -8.16
CA VAL A 198 4.25 -10.39 -6.79
C VAL A 198 2.95 -9.71 -6.38
N GLU A 199 1.98 -10.52 -5.98
CA GLU A 199 0.68 -10.07 -5.48
C GLU A 199 0.71 -10.22 -3.96
N VAL A 200 0.42 -9.14 -3.23
CA VAL A 200 0.31 -9.20 -1.77
C VAL A 200 -1.15 -9.40 -1.42
N SER A 201 -1.44 -10.41 -0.61
CA SER A 201 -2.80 -10.63 -0.14
C SER A 201 -3.14 -9.57 0.91
N GLU A 202 -4.09 -8.69 0.60
CA GLU A 202 -4.62 -7.79 1.62
C GLU A 202 -5.16 -8.61 2.80
N PRO A 203 -4.89 -8.19 4.05
CA PRO A 203 -5.46 -8.86 5.21
C PRO A 203 -6.99 -8.74 5.14
N ARG A 204 -7.67 -9.86 4.89
CA ARG A 204 -9.14 -9.99 4.83
C ARG A 204 -9.88 -9.31 5.99
N ASN A 205 -9.22 -9.17 7.15
CA ASN A 205 -9.80 -8.63 8.38
C ASN A 205 -9.97 -7.10 8.37
N ALA A 206 -9.24 -6.35 7.55
CA ALA A 206 -9.43 -4.89 7.48
C ALA A 206 -10.86 -4.53 7.05
N LYS A 207 -11.42 -5.32 6.12
CA LYS A 207 -12.79 -5.15 5.60
C LYS A 207 -13.85 -5.45 6.68
N PHE A 208 -13.61 -6.45 7.54
CA PHE A 208 -14.52 -6.79 8.65
C PHE A 208 -14.44 -5.80 9.81
N ILE A 209 -13.26 -5.26 10.13
CA ILE A 209 -13.10 -4.24 11.17
C ILE A 209 -13.85 -2.96 10.79
N GLY A 210 -13.75 -2.53 9.52
CA GLY A 210 -14.54 -1.40 9.02
C GLY A 210 -16.05 -1.62 9.14
N LEU A 211 -16.53 -2.83 8.81
CA LEU A 211 -17.94 -3.19 8.90
C LEU A 211 -18.44 -3.25 10.36
N ALA A 212 -17.64 -3.81 11.28
CA ALA A 212 -18.00 -3.91 12.69
C ALA A 212 -18.05 -2.54 13.38
N ILE A 213 -17.13 -1.64 13.07
CA ILE A 213 -17.14 -0.26 13.60
C ILE A 213 -18.37 0.49 13.08
N GLY A 214 -18.68 0.36 11.78
CA GLY A 214 -19.89 0.96 11.20
C GLY A 214 -21.18 0.50 11.89
N ALA A 215 -21.33 -0.81 12.09
CA ALA A 215 -22.51 -1.37 12.76
C ALA A 215 -22.66 -0.95 14.23
N ALA A 216 -21.54 -0.78 14.96
CA ALA A 216 -21.57 -0.33 16.35
C ALA A 216 -22.03 1.13 16.48
N ILE A 217 -21.63 2.00 15.56
CA ILE A 217 -22.05 3.41 15.54
C ILE A 217 -23.56 3.50 15.27
N ASP A 218 -24.07 2.72 14.32
CA ASP A 218 -25.51 2.68 14.00
C ASP A 218 -26.35 2.19 15.19
N ALA A 219 -25.90 1.14 15.89
CA ALA A 219 -26.60 0.64 17.07
C ALA A 219 -26.71 1.71 18.17
N VAL A 220 -25.64 2.47 18.42
CA VAL A 220 -25.66 3.58 19.38
C VAL A 220 -26.62 4.69 18.95
N ALA A 221 -26.63 5.05 17.67
CA ALA A 221 -27.55 6.06 17.15
C ALA A 221 -29.02 5.65 17.31
N ILE A 222 -29.36 4.39 17.00
CA ILE A 222 -30.71 3.85 17.15
C ILE A 222 -31.14 3.86 18.62
N VAL A 223 -30.28 3.40 19.54
CA VAL A 223 -30.58 3.38 20.99
C VAL A 223 -30.80 4.79 21.54
N LEU A 224 -30.02 5.77 21.08
CA LEU A 224 -30.21 7.17 21.49
C LEU A 224 -31.54 7.74 20.96
N LEU A 225 -31.92 7.40 19.73
CA LEU A 225 -33.21 7.82 19.15
C LEU A 225 -34.41 7.17 19.86
N THR A 226 -34.33 5.88 20.20
CA THR A 226 -35.43 5.19 20.91
C THR A 226 -35.60 5.71 22.33
N ASN A 227 -34.51 5.94 23.06
CA ASN A 227 -34.57 6.46 24.43
C ASN A 227 -35.08 7.92 24.47
N SER A 228 -34.77 8.72 23.44
CA SER A 228 -35.30 10.08 23.32
C SER A 228 -36.80 10.10 23.03
N ALA A 229 -37.32 9.12 22.27
CA ALA A 229 -38.75 9.01 21.98
C ALA A 229 -39.56 8.64 23.23
N GLU A 230 -39.06 7.74 24.08
CA GLU A 230 -39.73 7.36 25.33
C GLU A 230 -39.83 8.51 26.34
N GLN A 231 -38.81 9.34 26.44
CA GLN A 231 -38.85 10.53 27.31
C GLN A 231 -39.90 11.55 26.84
N SER A 232 -40.07 11.73 25.54
CA SER A 232 -41.08 12.64 24.99
C SER A 232 -42.51 12.15 25.25
N CYS A 233 -42.75 10.84 25.30
CA CYS A 233 -44.08 10.30 25.58
C CYS A 233 -44.49 10.40 27.06
N ASN A 234 -43.53 10.26 27.99
CA ASN A 234 -43.80 10.36 29.42
C ASN A 234 -44.14 11.80 29.87
N GLU A 235 -43.52 12.84 29.27
CA GLU A 235 -43.86 14.23 29.62
C GLU A 235 -45.27 14.64 29.15
N THR A 236 -45.75 14.14 28.02
CA THR A 236 -47.13 14.41 27.56
C THR A 236 -48.22 13.73 28.40
N ALA A 237 -47.90 12.63 29.09
CA ALA A 237 -48.86 11.93 29.95
C ALA A 237 -49.13 12.71 31.25
N GLU A 238 -48.12 13.39 31.81
CA GLU A 238 -48.26 14.14 33.06
C GLU A 238 -49.02 15.48 32.88
N GLU A 239 -48.89 16.16 31.73
CA GLU A 239 -49.62 17.42 31.50
C GLU A 239 -51.13 17.23 31.29
N SER A 240 -51.58 16.07 30.79
CA SER A 240 -53.02 15.83 30.60
C SER A 240 -53.79 15.60 31.91
N CYS A 241 -53.11 15.20 32.99
CA CYS A 241 -53.74 14.96 34.29
C CYS A 241 -54.01 16.26 35.09
N HIS A 242 -53.40 17.39 34.73
CA HIS A 242 -53.49 18.63 35.51
C HIS A 242 -54.50 19.68 35.01
N HIS A 243 -55.26 19.41 33.94
CA HIS A 243 -56.23 20.37 33.40
C HIS A 243 -57.72 20.03 33.56
N SER A 244 -58.07 18.98 34.32
CA SER A 244 -59.47 18.58 34.56
C SER A 244 -60.11 19.18 35.83
N GLY A 245 -59.52 20.20 36.46
CA GLY A 245 -59.92 20.56 37.84
C GLY A 245 -59.97 22.04 38.18
N SER A 246 -60.65 22.90 37.40
CA SER A 246 -61.30 24.10 37.97
C SER A 246 -62.19 24.83 36.96
N ARG A 247 -63.50 24.52 36.98
CA ARG A 247 -64.56 25.48 36.67
C ARG A 247 -65.70 25.24 37.65
N LYS A 248 -65.75 26.07 38.68
CA LYS A 248 -66.97 26.51 39.37
C LYS A 248 -66.95 28.02 39.37
#